data_AF-A0A553V3X7-F1
#
_entry.id   AF-A0A553V3X7-F1
#
_cell.length_a   1.000
_cell.length_b   1.000
_cell.length_c   1.000
_cell.angle_alpha   90.00
_cell.angle_beta   90.00
_cell.angle_gamma   90.00
#
_symmetry.space_group_name_H-M   'P 1'
#
loop_
_entity.id
_entity.type
_entity.pdbx_description
1 polymer ?
#
loop_
_entity_poly.entity_id
_entity_poly.type
_entity_poly.pdbx_seq_one_letter_code
_entity_poly.pdbx_strand_id
1 'polypeptide(L)' 'MSQITCTWVPGTTDTVRLSTIQKTLKLPLRQIKTLWGEQAIKDLYLRGRFSKSITQAELDQLMKA' A
#
# COMPACT_ATOMS: atom_id res chain seq x y z
N MET A 1 9.26 8.38 -11.29
CA MET A 1 9.00 8.21 -9.85
C MET A 1 7.50 8.33 -9.66
N SER A 2 6.87 7.31 -9.10
CA SER A 2 5.42 7.28 -8.89
C SER A 2 5.14 7.17 -7.39
N GLN A 3 4.14 7.90 -6.91
CA GLN A 3 3.79 7.88 -5.49
C GLN A 3 2.64 6.91 -5.26
N ILE A 4 2.78 6.09 -4.23
CA ILE A 4 1.70 5.26 -3.71
C ILE A 4 1.26 5.72 -2.33
N THR A 5 0.00 5.48 -2.01
CA THR A 5 -0.55 5.70 -0.67
C THR A 5 -1.41 4.53 -0.26
N CYS A 6 -1.21 4.05 0.95
CA CYS A 6 -1.96 3.00 1.59
C CYS A 6 -2.80 3.59 2.72
N THR A 7 -4.08 3.23 2.78
CA THR A 7 -5.00 3.64 3.86
C THR A 7 -5.89 2.47 4.27
N TRP A 8 -6.41 2.49 5.49
CA TRP A 8 -7.34 1.46 5.95
C TRP A 8 -8.64 1.45 5.14
N VAL A 9 -9.16 0.25 4.89
CA VAL A 9 -10.56 0.11 4.45
C VAL A 9 -11.46 0.16 5.69
N PRO A 10 -12.44 1.08 5.76
CA PRO A 10 -13.34 1.16 6.91
C PRO A 10 -14.05 -0.17 7.19
N GLY A 11 -14.20 -0.50 8.47
CA GLY A 11 -14.83 -1.75 8.92
C GLY A 11 -13.96 -2.99 8.76
N THR A 12 -12.66 -2.84 8.46
CA THR A 12 -11.70 -3.95 8.37
C THR A 12 -10.48 -3.69 9.25
N THR A 13 -9.85 -4.76 9.75
CA THR A 13 -8.63 -4.70 10.56
C THR A 13 -7.40 -5.22 9.83
N ASP A 14 -7.60 -5.86 8.69
CA ASP A 14 -6.58 -6.59 7.92
C ASP A 14 -6.55 -6.18 6.44
N THR A 15 -7.36 -5.21 6.00
CA THR A 15 -7.46 -4.81 4.60
C THR A 15 -7.08 -3.35 4.41
N VAL A 16 -6.19 -3.12 3.44
CA VAL A 16 -5.61 -1.82 3.12
C VAL A 16 -5.93 -1.48 1.68
N ARG A 17 -6.33 -0.24 1.45
CA ARG A 17 -6.49 0.35 0.12
C ARG A 17 -5.15 0.91 -0.33
N LEU A 18 -4.58 0.34 -1.37
CA LEU A 18 -3.43 0.88 -2.09
C LEU A 18 -3.93 1.77 -3.24
N SER A 19 -3.66 3.06 -3.16
CA SER A 19 -3.90 4.03 -4.23
C SER A 19 -2.59 4.37 -4.93
N THR A 20 -2.59 4.16 -6.25
CA THR A 20 -1.54 4.61 -7.18
C THR A 20 -2.12 5.66 -8.11
N ILE A 21 -1.29 6.29 -8.94
CA ILE A 21 -1.75 7.26 -9.95
C ILE A 21 -2.67 6.62 -11.01
N GLN A 22 -2.54 5.31 -11.24
CA GLN A 22 -3.27 4.61 -12.29
C GLN A 22 -4.51 3.91 -11.75
N LYS A 23 -4.45 3.35 -10.54
CA LYS A 23 -5.52 2.52 -10.00
C LYS A 23 -5.51 2.49 -8.48
N THR A 24 -6.64 2.12 -7.91
CA THR A 24 -6.75 1.75 -6.51
C THR A 24 -7.05 0.25 -6.39
N LEU A 25 -6.33 -0.42 -5.50
CA LEU A 25 -6.45 -1.85 -5.22
C LEU A 25 -6.72 -2.05 -3.72
N LYS A 26 -7.42 -3.12 -3.36
CA LYS A 26 -7.54 -3.56 -1.96
C LYS A 26 -6.60 -4.74 -1.75
N LEU A 27 -5.71 -4.63 -0.78
CA LEU A 27 -4.71 -5.64 -0.48
C LEU A 27 -4.82 -6.04 0.99
N PRO A 28 -4.59 -7.32 1.31
CA PRO A 28 -4.49 -7.74 2.70
C PRO A 28 -3.21 -7.17 3.33
N LEU A 29 -3.27 -6.84 4.62
CA LEU A 29 -2.20 -6.23 5.41
C LEU A 29 -0.90 -7.04 5.35
N ARG A 30 -1.02 -8.37 5.29
CA ARG A 30 0.13 -9.28 5.11
C ARG A 30 0.93 -8.99 3.83
N GLN A 31 0.25 -8.63 2.74
CA GLN A 31 0.90 -8.31 1.48
C GLN A 31 1.64 -6.97 1.57
N ILE A 32 1.10 -6.00 2.30
CA ILE A 32 1.78 -4.74 2.59
C ILE A 32 3.06 -5.01 3.40
N LYS A 33 3.00 -5.90 4.40
CA LYS A 33 4.17 -6.29 5.20
C LYS A 33 5.24 -6.95 4.32
N THR A 34 4.86 -7.82 3.39
CA THR A 34 5.81 -8.47 2.46
C THR A 34 6.45 -7.47 1.50
N LEU A 35 5.67 -6.52 0.97
CA LEU A 35 6.16 -5.55 -0.02
C LEU A 35 7.04 -4.45 0.57
N TRP A 36 6.68 -3.92 1.74
CA TRP A 36 7.33 -2.72 2.30
C TRP A 36 7.79 -2.87 3.75
N GLY A 37 7.70 -4.07 4.32
CA GLY A 37 8.22 -4.39 5.63
C GLY A 37 7.38 -3.87 6.79
N GLU A 38 7.91 -4.03 8.00
CA GLU A 38 7.20 -3.67 9.23
C GLU A 38 6.99 -2.16 9.40
N GLN A 39 7.84 -1.33 8.79
CA GLN A 39 7.70 0.12 8.89
C GLN A 39 6.39 0.59 8.25
N ALA A 40 5.99 0.00 7.13
CA ALA A 40 4.72 0.32 6.47
C ALA A 40 3.52 -0.03 7.35
N ILE A 41 3.61 -1.14 8.08
CA ILE A 41 2.58 -1.58 9.02
C ILE A 41 2.50 -0.63 10.22
N LYS A 42 3.65 -0.25 10.79
CA LYS A 42 3.72 0.73 11.88
C LYS A 42 3.11 2.06 11.46
N ASP A 43 3.45 2.58 10.30
CA ASP A 43 2.90 3.83 9.79
C ASP A 43 1.38 3.75 9.58
N LEU A 44 0.87 2.63 9.06
CA LEU A 44 -0.57 2.40 8.94
C LEU A 44 -1.28 2.42 10.30
N TYR A 45 -0.75 1.75 11.32
CA TYR A 45 -1.36 1.75 12.66
C TYR A 45 -1.23 3.08 13.39
N LEU A 46 -0.10 3.76 13.26
CA LEU A 46 0.18 4.99 14.01
C LEU A 46 -0.37 6.25 13.34
N ARG A 47 -0.43 6.27 12.00
CA ARG A 47 -0.80 7.46 11.22
C ARG A 47 -2.04 7.25 10.36
N GLY A 48 -2.60 6.03 10.33
CA GLY A 48 -3.72 5.66 9.47
C GLY A 48 -3.35 5.55 7.98
N ARG A 49 -2.10 5.83 7.61
CA ARG A 49 -1.63 5.83 6.22
C ARG A 49 -0.13 5.54 6.11
N PHE A 50 0.24 4.97 4.98
CA PHE A 50 1.64 4.80 4.56
C PHE A 50 1.81 5.32 3.13
N SER A 51 2.84 6.11 2.86
CA SER A 51 3.12 6.61 1.50
C SER A 51 4.58 6.37 1.16
N LYS A 52 4.84 5.95 -0.09
CA LYS A 52 6.18 5.67 -0.59
C LYS A 52 6.30 6.08 -2.05
N SER A 53 7.47 6.60 -2.42
CA SER A 53 7.86 6.78 -3.82
C SER A 53 8.43 5.46 -4.35
N ILE A 54 7.87 4.97 -5.44
CA ILE A 54 8.29 3.76 -6.12
C ILE A 54 8.75 4.08 -7.55
N THR A 55 9.54 3.17 -8.11
CA THR A 55 9.98 3.23 -9.50
C THR A 55 8.84 2.83 -10.45
N GLN A 56 8.98 3.16 -11.73
CA GLN A 56 7.98 2.78 -12.74
C GLN A 56 7.91 1.26 -12.91
N ALA A 57 9.04 0.55 -12.82
CA ALA A 57 9.09 -0.91 -12.89
C ALA A 57 8.31 -1.59 -11.74
N GLU A 58 8.46 -1.09 -10.52
CA GLU A 58 7.69 -1.57 -9.36
C GLU A 58 6.19 -1.30 -9.52
N LEU A 59 5.83 -0.14 -10.08
CA LEU A 59 4.43 0.18 -10.38
C LEU A 59 3.85 -0.80 -11.39
N ASP A 60 4.56 -1.07 -12.49
CA ASP A 60 4.10 -2.01 -13.52
C ASP A 60 3.96 -3.44 -12.98
N GLN A 61 4.83 -3.85 -12.05
CA GLN A 61 4.72 -5.14 -11.37
C GLN A 61 3.49 -5.20 -10.47
N LEU A 62 3.18 -4.14 -9.72
CA LEU A 62 1.96 -4.05 -8.91
C LEU A 62 0.68 -4.01 -9.76
N MET A 63 0.78 -3.57 -11.01
CA MET A 63 -0.36 -3.50 -11.93
C MET A 63 -0.64 -4.80 -12.69
N LYS A 64 0.34 -5.70 -12.78
CA LYS A 64 0.20 -7.02 -13.41
C LYS A 64 -0.25 -8.13 -12.46
N ALA A 65 -0.15 -7.89 -11.15
CA ALA A 65 -0.61 -8.79 -10.09
C ALA A 65 -2.10 -8.59 -9.79
#